data_AF-A0A1H4KE30-F1
#
_entry.id   AF-A0A1H4KE30-F1
#
_cell.length_a   1.000
_cell.length_b   1.000
_cell.length_c   1.000
_cell.angle_alpha   90.00
_cell.angle_beta   90.00
_cell.angle_gamma   90.00
#
_symmetry.space_group_name_H-M   'P 1'
#
loop_
_entity.id
_entity.type
_entity.pdbx_description
1 polymer ?
#
loop_
_entity_poly.entity_id
_entity_poly.type
_entity_poly.pdbx_seq_one_letter_code
_entity_poly.pdbx_strand_id
1 'polypeptide(L)'
;MKDSFKEQKKIANELLQQRITTVKELKQDELEMYEIAKDSETGEHYLHYSYLHRNLSDTGAPEVYHQLLPLESDDVLGLIFGEQAFSYPDHWHQSFLRNGPDGFFIWFDPDNDEEWMRNEEYGARLTDKLKKFKEAGSLDPDSVRKLLEDLDDDANSQK
;
A
#
# COMPACT_ATOMS: atom_id res chain seq x y z
N MET A 1 -25.86 -0.40 -7.70
CA MET A 1 -24.48 -0.16 -8.15
C MET A 1 -23.59 -0.42 -6.96
N LYS A 2 -22.51 -1.18 -7.13
CA LYS A 2 -21.52 -1.38 -6.07
C LYS A 2 -20.41 -0.35 -6.26
N ASP A 3 -19.89 0.16 -5.15
CA ASP A 3 -19.02 1.34 -5.15
C ASP A 3 -17.64 1.01 -5.72
N SER A 4 -17.06 1.98 -6.43
CA SER A 4 -15.69 1.91 -6.95
C SER A 4 -14.69 1.84 -5.78
N PHE A 5 -13.55 1.18 -6.00
CA PHE A 5 -12.46 1.23 -5.02
C PHE A 5 -11.82 2.61 -4.94
N LYS A 6 -11.92 3.44 -5.99
CA LYS A 6 -11.43 4.82 -6.02
C LYS A 6 -12.13 5.70 -4.98
N GLU A 7 -13.34 5.32 -4.54
CA GLU A 7 -14.13 6.05 -3.54
C GLU A 7 -13.86 5.57 -2.09
N GLN A 8 -13.06 4.51 -1.92
CA GLN A 8 -12.80 3.90 -0.62
C GLN A 8 -11.39 4.21 -0.14
N LYS A 9 -11.26 4.65 1.12
CA LYS A 9 -9.95 4.93 1.73
C LYS A 9 -9.17 3.66 2.10
N LYS A 10 -9.88 2.57 2.39
CA LYS A 10 -9.31 1.31 2.86
C LYS A 10 -10.18 0.17 2.35
N ILE A 11 -9.55 -0.82 1.72
CA ILE A 11 -10.23 -1.95 1.08
C ILE A 11 -9.75 -3.26 1.70
N ALA A 12 -10.68 -4.14 2.09
CA ALA A 12 -10.34 -5.45 2.63
C ALA A 12 -9.77 -6.36 1.53
N ASN A 13 -8.73 -7.14 1.85
CA ASN A 13 -8.14 -8.07 0.89
C ASN A 13 -9.17 -9.09 0.36
N GLU A 14 -10.06 -9.59 1.22
CA GLU A 14 -11.11 -10.54 0.83
C GLU A 14 -12.04 -9.94 -0.23
N LEU A 15 -12.31 -8.63 -0.15
CA LEU A 15 -13.15 -7.93 -1.12
C LEU A 15 -12.45 -7.82 -2.48
N LEU A 16 -11.15 -7.51 -2.51
CA LEU A 16 -10.39 -7.51 -3.77
C LEU A 16 -10.33 -8.90 -4.38
N GLN A 17 -10.03 -9.93 -3.58
CA GLN A 17 -9.97 -11.32 -4.06
C GLN A 17 -11.30 -11.81 -4.66
N GLN A 18 -12.44 -11.30 -4.16
CA GLN A 18 -13.76 -11.64 -4.70
C GLN A 18 -14.09 -10.90 -6.00
N ARG A 19 -13.57 -9.69 -6.18
CA ARG A 19 -13.98 -8.78 -7.27
C ARG A 19 -13.00 -8.71 -8.43
N ILE A 20 -11.70 -8.73 -8.13
CA ILE A 20 -10.63 -8.60 -9.12
C ILE A 20 -10.42 -9.93 -9.82
N THR A 21 -10.46 -9.88 -11.15
CA THR A 21 -10.25 -11.03 -12.02
C THR A 21 -9.22 -10.70 -13.08
N THR A 22 -8.30 -11.62 -13.36
CA THR A 22 -7.29 -11.47 -14.41
C THR A 22 -7.97 -11.43 -15.78
N VAL A 23 -7.64 -10.41 -16.57
CA VAL A 23 -8.04 -10.26 -17.98
C VAL A 23 -6.94 -10.77 -18.90
N LYS A 24 -5.69 -10.38 -18.63
CA LYS A 24 -4.54 -10.75 -19.46
C LYS A 24 -3.24 -10.71 -18.64
N GLU A 25 -2.48 -11.79 -18.66
CA GLU A 25 -1.11 -11.78 -18.16
C GLU A 25 -0.18 -11.03 -19.14
N LEU A 26 0.65 -10.14 -18.60
CA LEU A 26 1.62 -9.36 -19.38
C LEU A 26 3.04 -9.91 -19.23
N LYS A 27 3.41 -10.28 -18.01
CA LYS A 27 4.72 -10.85 -17.67
C LYS A 27 4.57 -11.70 -16.40
N GLN A 28 5.23 -12.85 -16.34
CA GLN A 28 5.37 -13.64 -15.12
C GLN A 28 6.75 -14.28 -15.06
N ASP A 29 7.43 -14.15 -13.93
CA ASP A 29 8.64 -14.88 -13.59
C ASP A 29 8.58 -15.40 -12.13
N GLU A 30 9.70 -15.91 -11.61
CA GLU A 30 9.75 -16.51 -10.27
C GLU A 30 9.59 -15.49 -9.13
N LEU A 31 9.87 -14.21 -9.40
CA LEU A 31 9.91 -13.15 -8.38
C LEU A 31 8.78 -12.15 -8.54
N GLU A 32 8.30 -11.94 -9.77
CA GLU A 32 7.28 -10.94 -10.05
C GLU A 32 6.28 -11.36 -11.15
N MET A 33 5.13 -10.70 -11.12
CA MET A 33 4.05 -10.85 -12.10
C MET A 33 3.43 -9.50 -12.42
N TYR A 34 3.11 -9.29 -13.69
CA TYR A 34 2.30 -8.20 -14.20
C TYR A 34 1.11 -8.77 -14.98
N GLU A 35 -0.09 -8.29 -14.67
CA GLU A 35 -1.30 -8.63 -15.39
C GLU A 35 -2.25 -7.43 -15.47
N ILE A 36 -3.08 -7.41 -16.50
CA ILE A 36 -4.27 -6.57 -16.55
C ILE A 36 -5.36 -7.33 -15.81
N ALA A 37 -5.88 -6.72 -14.75
CA ALA A 37 -6.99 -7.23 -13.97
C ALA A 37 -8.19 -6.30 -14.09
N LYS A 38 -9.36 -6.81 -13.74
CA LYS A 38 -10.64 -6.10 -13.85
C LYS A 38 -11.49 -6.35 -12.61
N ASP A 39 -12.09 -5.28 -12.11
CA ASP A 39 -13.19 -5.38 -11.16
C ASP A 39 -14.44 -5.87 -11.87
N SER A 40 -14.87 -7.08 -11.53
CA SER A 40 -16.04 -7.73 -12.11
C SER A 40 -17.36 -7.00 -11.83
N GLU A 41 -17.39 -6.09 -10.85
CA GLU A 41 -18.61 -5.40 -10.43
C GLU A 41 -18.76 -4.00 -11.04
N THR A 42 -17.65 -3.27 -11.21
CA THR A 42 -17.65 -1.90 -11.79
C THR A 42 -17.19 -1.88 -13.24
N GLY A 43 -16.39 -2.88 -13.64
CA GLY A 43 -15.74 -2.94 -14.94
C GLY A 43 -14.45 -2.14 -15.05
N GLU A 44 -13.99 -1.52 -13.96
CA GLU A 44 -12.72 -0.80 -13.90
C GLU A 44 -11.54 -1.76 -14.08
N HIS A 45 -10.51 -1.30 -14.77
CA HIS A 45 -9.31 -2.08 -15.05
C HIS A 45 -8.14 -1.59 -14.20
N TYR A 46 -7.24 -2.51 -13.91
CA TYR A 46 -6.06 -2.26 -13.12
C TYR A 46 -4.86 -2.98 -13.75
N LEU A 47 -3.70 -2.34 -13.74
CA LEU A 47 -2.43 -3.02 -13.87
C LEU A 47 -2.09 -3.58 -12.49
N HIS A 48 -2.15 -4.89 -12.36
CA HIS A 48 -1.82 -5.60 -11.14
C HIS A 48 -0.37 -6.07 -11.24
N TYR A 49 0.46 -5.51 -10.37
CA TYR A 49 1.84 -5.93 -10.15
C TYR A 49 1.91 -6.66 -8.82
N SER A 50 2.58 -7.81 -8.80
CA SER A 50 2.88 -8.51 -7.55
C SER A 50 4.31 -9.02 -7.54
N TYR A 51 4.94 -8.99 -6.36
CA TYR A 51 6.30 -9.50 -6.20
C TYR A 51 6.51 -10.24 -4.88
N LEU A 52 7.45 -11.18 -4.91
CA LEU A 52 7.86 -12.00 -3.78
C LEU A 52 8.98 -11.32 -3.00
N HIS A 53 8.71 -10.96 -1.75
CA HIS A 53 9.72 -10.52 -0.79
C HIS A 53 10.10 -11.67 0.14
N ARG A 54 11.40 -11.84 0.40
CA ARG A 54 11.90 -12.79 1.40
C ARG A 54 12.61 -12.01 2.50
N ASN A 55 12.03 -12.00 3.69
CA ASN A 55 12.68 -11.37 4.83
C ASN A 55 13.81 -12.27 5.34
N LEU A 56 15.05 -11.91 5.03
CA LEU A 56 16.25 -12.67 5.43
C LEU A 56 16.63 -12.48 6.90
N SER A 57 15.99 -11.55 7.63
CA SER A 57 16.33 -11.22 9.02
C SER A 57 15.47 -11.93 10.06
N ASP A 58 14.35 -12.56 9.65
CA ASP A 58 13.44 -13.32 10.52
C ASP A 58 13.31 -14.78 10.04
N THR A 59 12.13 -15.40 10.15
CA THR A 59 11.82 -16.81 9.81
C THR A 59 12.06 -17.17 8.33
N GLY A 60 12.37 -16.21 7.46
CA GLY A 60 12.55 -16.43 6.03
C GLY A 60 11.25 -16.67 5.27
N ALA A 61 10.10 -16.39 5.90
CA ALA A 61 8.81 -16.60 5.30
C ALA A 61 8.66 -15.72 4.04
N PRO A 62 8.21 -16.28 2.90
CA PRO A 62 7.90 -15.50 1.72
C PRO A 62 6.66 -14.65 1.96
N GLU A 63 6.76 -13.36 1.65
CA GLU A 63 5.65 -12.41 1.65
C GLU A 63 5.38 -11.97 0.21
N VAL A 64 4.12 -11.87 -0.18
CA VAL A 64 3.73 -11.37 -1.50
C VAL A 64 3.13 -9.99 -1.33
N TYR A 65 3.69 -9.05 -2.07
CA TYR A 65 3.21 -7.68 -2.13
C TYR A 65 2.46 -7.48 -3.45
N HIS A 66 1.34 -6.77 -3.37
CA HIS A 66 0.43 -6.51 -4.46
C HIS A 66 0.23 -5.01 -4.62
N GLN A 67 0.26 -4.55 -5.87
CA GLN A 67 -0.02 -3.19 -6.27
C GLN A 67 -1.03 -3.19 -7.42
N LEU A 68 -2.08 -2.35 -7.35
CA LEU A 68 -3.08 -2.20 -8.40
C LEU A 68 -3.15 -0.74 -8.83
N LEU A 69 -2.59 -0.45 -10.01
CA LEU A 69 -2.65 0.85 -10.65
C LEU A 69 -3.91 0.92 -11.52
N PRO A 70 -4.82 1.89 -11.31
CA PRO A 70 -5.99 2.05 -12.18
C PRO A 70 -5.59 2.31 -13.63
N LEU A 71 -6.34 1.74 -14.57
CA LEU A 71 -6.15 1.94 -16.01
C LEU A 71 -7.39 2.55 -16.63
N GLU A 72 -7.18 3.51 -17.53
CA GLU A 72 -8.23 3.96 -18.44
C GLU A 72 -8.33 3.00 -19.64
N SER A 73 -9.41 3.13 -20.42
CA SER A 73 -9.67 2.20 -21.54
C SER A 73 -8.56 2.22 -22.60
N ASP A 74 -7.97 3.39 -22.86
CA ASP A 74 -6.87 3.54 -23.82
C ASP A 74 -5.57 2.89 -23.30
N ASP A 75 -5.29 2.99 -21.99
CA ASP A 75 -4.12 2.34 -21.37
C ASP A 75 -4.22 0.81 -21.51
N VAL A 76 -5.40 0.24 -21.27
CA VAL A 76 -5.63 -1.20 -21.43
C VAL A 76 -5.29 -1.66 -22.84
N LEU A 77 -5.71 -0.91 -23.86
CA LEU A 77 -5.40 -1.24 -25.25
C LEU A 77 -3.90 -1.11 -25.53
N GLY A 78 -3.27 -0.01 -25.11
CA GLY A 78 -1.83 0.21 -25.27
C GLY A 78 -0.99 -0.91 -24.66
N LEU A 79 -1.36 -1.37 -23.46
CA LEU A 79 -0.72 -2.50 -22.78
C LEU A 79 -0.96 -3.84 -23.50
N ILE A 80 -2.18 -4.10 -23.96
CA ILE A 80 -2.51 -5.34 -24.66
C ILE A 80 -1.71 -5.47 -25.97
N PHE A 81 -1.50 -4.37 -26.69
CA PHE A 81 -0.75 -4.35 -27.95
C PHE A 81 0.76 -4.17 -27.77
N GLY A 82 1.24 -3.95 -26.55
CA GLY A 82 2.67 -3.77 -26.24
C GLY A 82 3.23 -2.42 -26.67
N GLU A 83 2.37 -1.41 -26.81
CA GLU A 83 2.73 -0.06 -27.22
C GLU A 83 3.08 0.84 -26.02
N GLN A 84 2.70 0.42 -24.81
CA GLN A 84 2.92 1.14 -23.56
C GLN A 84 3.78 0.33 -22.59
N ALA A 85 4.75 0.99 -21.97
CA ALA A 85 5.58 0.41 -20.93
C ALA A 85 4.87 0.50 -19.57
N PHE A 86 5.12 -0.48 -18.69
CA PHE A 86 4.34 -0.70 -17.46
C PHE A 86 5.17 -1.07 -16.23
N SER A 87 6.49 -1.09 -16.39
CA SER A 87 7.43 -1.50 -15.35
C SER A 87 7.32 -0.62 -14.11
N TYR A 88 7.25 -1.27 -12.94
CA TYR A 88 7.41 -0.59 -11.66
C TYR A 88 8.89 -0.39 -11.34
N PRO A 89 9.32 0.76 -10.78
CA PRO A 89 8.51 1.94 -10.46
C PRO A 89 8.39 2.96 -11.60
N ASP A 90 9.10 2.76 -12.72
CA ASP A 90 9.33 3.77 -13.76
C ASP A 90 8.07 4.34 -14.43
N HIS A 91 6.97 3.60 -14.42
CA HIS A 91 5.70 4.01 -15.04
C HIS A 91 4.54 4.16 -14.04
N TRP A 92 4.85 4.23 -12.74
CA TRP A 92 3.88 4.24 -11.65
C TRP A 92 3.90 5.60 -10.95
N HIS A 93 3.40 6.64 -11.64
CA HIS A 93 3.36 8.03 -11.12
C HIS A 93 1.97 8.45 -10.63
N GLN A 94 0.95 7.63 -10.85
CA GLN A 94 -0.40 7.91 -10.36
C GLN A 94 -0.66 7.14 -9.09
N SER A 95 -1.66 7.58 -8.32
CA SER A 95 -2.06 6.87 -7.12
C SER A 95 -2.50 5.44 -7.43
N PHE A 96 -2.01 4.47 -6.65
CA PHE A 96 -2.31 3.05 -6.82
C PHE A 96 -2.64 2.41 -5.47
N LEU A 97 -3.37 1.30 -5.50
CA LEU A 97 -3.62 0.51 -4.30
C LEU A 97 -2.43 -0.37 -4.00
N ARG A 98 -2.02 -0.46 -2.73
CA ARG A 98 -1.01 -1.43 -2.28
C ARG A 98 -1.48 -2.16 -1.02
N ASN A 99 -1.11 -3.44 -0.89
CA ASN A 99 -1.40 -4.18 0.33
C ASN A 99 -0.45 -3.75 1.47
N GLY A 100 -1.00 -3.67 2.68
CA GLY A 100 -0.25 -3.54 3.92
C GLY A 100 -0.19 -4.86 4.69
N PRO A 101 0.63 -4.92 5.76
CA PRO A 101 0.78 -6.11 6.60
C PRO A 101 -0.53 -6.54 7.30
N ASP A 102 -1.47 -5.61 7.49
CA ASP A 102 -2.73 -5.84 8.19
C ASP A 102 -3.85 -6.45 7.31
N GLY A 103 -3.54 -6.91 6.09
CA GLY A 103 -4.53 -7.54 5.20
C GLY A 103 -5.50 -6.55 4.53
N PHE A 104 -5.10 -5.29 4.41
CA PHE A 104 -5.88 -4.26 3.73
C PHE A 104 -5.08 -3.61 2.61
N PHE A 105 -5.79 -3.05 1.64
CA PHE A 105 -5.26 -2.20 0.60
C PHE A 105 -5.57 -0.75 0.90
N ILE A 106 -4.57 0.11 0.66
CA ILE A 106 -4.66 1.56 0.81
C ILE A 106 -4.14 2.23 -0.46
N TRP A 107 -4.71 3.39 -0.77
CA TRP A 107 -4.19 4.23 -1.84
C TRP A 107 -2.85 4.83 -1.42
N PHE A 108 -1.86 4.70 -2.30
CA PHE A 108 -0.55 5.31 -2.17
C PHE A 108 -0.33 6.21 -3.37
N ASP A 109 0.06 7.45 -3.10
CA ASP A 109 0.42 8.42 -4.11
C ASP A 109 1.94 8.62 -4.12
N PRO A 110 2.66 8.16 -5.17
CA PRO A 110 4.11 8.27 -5.26
C PRO A 110 4.59 9.71 -5.42
N ASP A 111 3.76 10.62 -5.94
CA ASP A 111 4.12 12.00 -6.22
C ASP A 111 3.70 12.95 -5.07
N ASN A 112 3.06 12.43 -4.02
CA ASN A 112 2.65 13.22 -2.86
C ASN A 112 3.81 13.39 -1.85
N ASP A 113 4.74 14.28 -2.22
CA ASP A 113 5.89 14.68 -1.39
C ASP A 113 5.46 15.24 -0.03
N GLU A 114 4.31 15.92 0.06
CA GLU A 114 3.86 16.55 1.31
C GLU A 114 3.41 15.53 2.36
N GLU A 115 2.72 14.46 1.95
CA GLU A 115 2.32 13.39 2.86
C GLU A 115 3.51 12.53 3.27
N TRP A 116 4.47 12.30 2.35
CA TRP A 116 5.72 11.61 2.68
C TRP A 116 6.54 12.40 3.71
N MET A 117 6.71 13.72 3.51
CA MET A 117 7.37 14.60 4.47
C MET A 117 6.63 14.66 5.81
N ARG A 118 5.29 14.77 5.84
CA ARG A 118 4.52 14.77 7.10
C ARG A 118 4.62 13.44 7.85
N ASN A 119 4.59 12.31 7.13
CA ASN A 119 4.74 10.98 7.73
C ASN A 119 6.16 10.75 8.26
N GLU A 120 7.19 11.22 7.55
CA GLU A 120 8.57 11.15 8.00
C GLU A 120 8.82 12.05 9.23
N GLU A 121 8.28 13.27 9.23
CA GLU A 121 8.32 14.15 10.41
C GLU A 121 7.62 13.52 11.62
N TYR A 122 6.46 12.90 11.42
CA TYR A 122 5.74 12.19 12.47
C TYR A 122 6.53 10.98 12.99
N GLY A 123 7.08 10.16 12.08
CA GLY A 123 7.91 9.01 12.44
C GLY A 123 9.18 9.41 13.20
N ALA A 124 9.80 10.53 12.81
CA ALA A 124 10.96 11.09 13.51
C ALA A 124 10.58 11.57 14.92
N ARG A 125 9.46 12.28 15.08
CA ARG A 125 8.95 12.73 16.38
C ARG A 125 8.60 11.55 17.30
N LEU A 126 7.95 10.53 16.78
CA LEU A 126 7.61 9.32 17.51
C LEU A 126 8.88 8.60 18.00
N THR A 127 9.86 8.44 17.11
CA THR A 127 11.15 7.83 17.44
C THR A 127 11.89 8.61 18.54
N ASP A 128 11.89 9.95 18.47
CA ASP A 128 12.50 10.81 19.48
C ASP A 128 11.80 10.70 20.85
N LYS A 129 10.46 10.68 20.88
CA LYS A 129 9.68 10.46 22.11
C LYS A 129 9.99 9.10 22.74
N LEU A 130 9.99 8.03 21.94
CA LEU A 130 10.31 6.66 22.41
C LEU A 130 11.75 6.55 22.92
N LYS A 131 12.71 7.21 22.25
CA LYS A 131 14.11 7.26 22.68
C LYS A 131 14.26 7.99 24.01
N LYS A 132 13.65 9.17 24.17
CA LYS A 132 13.65 9.93 25.43
C LYS A 132 13.02 9.14 26.58
N PHE A 133 11.92 8.44 26.31
CA PHE A 133 11.28 7.57 27.29
C PHE A 133 12.20 6.42 27.72
N LYS A 134 12.85 5.76 26.76
CA LYS A 134 13.82 4.69 27.01
C LYS A 134 15.04 5.18 27.81
N GLU A 135 15.56 6.37 27.51
CA GLU A 135 16.70 6.98 28.19
C GLU A 135 16.36 7.46 29.61
N ALA A 136 15.11 7.88 29.84
CA ALA A 136 14.64 8.28 31.17
C ALA A 136 14.57 7.10 32.16
N GLY A 137 14.56 5.85 31.69
CA GLY A 137 14.59 4.65 32.53
C GLY A 137 13.31 4.38 33.33
N SER A 138 12.27 5.21 33.17
CA SER A 138 10.98 5.09 33.85
C SER A 138 10.06 4.09 33.14
N LEU A 139 10.22 2.80 33.46
CA LEU A 139 9.34 1.72 32.98
C LEU A 139 8.16 1.45 33.93
N ASP A 140 7.86 2.38 34.84
CA ASP A 140 6.72 2.22 35.73
C ASP A 140 5.39 2.37 34.96
N PRO A 141 4.31 1.69 35.42
CA PRO A 141 3.04 1.65 34.70
C PRO A 141 2.40 3.01 34.45
N ASP A 142 2.64 4.00 35.31
CA ASP A 142 2.05 5.34 35.17
C ASP A 142 2.78 6.14 34.09
N SER A 143 4.12 6.04 34.03
CA SER A 143 4.94 6.64 32.97
C SER A 143 4.62 6.03 31.60
N VAL A 144 4.40 4.72 31.51
CA VAL A 144 3.99 4.06 30.26
C VAL A 144 2.59 4.51 29.83
N ARG A 145 1.63 4.59 30.77
CA ARG A 145 0.27 5.05 30.46
C ARG A 145 0.28 6.47 29.89
N LYS A 146 1.04 7.37 30.53
CA LYS A 146 1.16 8.75 30.08
C LYS A 146 1.78 8.86 28.69
N LEU A 147 2.80 8.04 28.40
CA LEU A 147 3.37 7.97 27.05
C LEU A 147 2.31 7.56 26.02
N LEU A 148 1.51 6.53 26.31
CA LEU A 148 0.48 6.06 25.38
C LEU A 148 -0.62 7.11 25.16
N GLU A 149 -1.07 7.78 26.22
CA GLU A 149 -2.03 8.89 26.13
C GLU A 149 -1.47 10.05 25.27
N ASP A 150 -0.21 10.45 25.49
CA ASP A 150 0.45 11.50 24.71
C ASP A 150 0.64 11.12 23.23
N LEU A 151 0.72 9.82 22.91
CA LEU A 151 0.83 9.33 21.53
C LEU A 151 -0.53 9.25 20.84
N ASP A 152 -1.58 8.85 21.56
CA ASP A 152 -2.95 8.82 21.06
C ASP A 152 -3.48 10.23 20.77
N ASP A 153 -3.14 11.21 21.59
CA ASP A 153 -3.50 12.62 21.39
C ASP A 153 -2.81 13.22 20.16
N ASP A 154 -1.53 12.91 19.96
CA ASP A 154 -0.77 13.32 18.77
C ASP A 154 -1.35 12.69 17.50
N ALA A 155 -1.73 11.40 17.54
CA ALA A 155 -2.32 10.69 16.41
C ALA A 155 -3.72 11.24 16.03
N ASN A 156 -4.51 11.66 17.02
CA ASN A 156 -5.83 12.25 16.79
C ASN A 156 -5.77 13.72 16.31
N SER A 157 -4.69 14.44 16.64
CA SER A 157 -4.48 15.84 16.21
C SER A 157 -4.08 15.99 14.74
N GLN A 158 -3.81 14.88 14.04
CA GLN A 158 -3.47 14.86 12.61
C GLN A 158 -4.63 14.48 11.67
N LYS A 159 -5.83 14.21 12.21
CA LYS A 159 -7.07 14.03 11.43
C LYS A 159 -7.67 15.37 11.01
#